data_AF-A0A1W9ZLE9-F1
#
_entry.id   AF-A0A1W9ZLE9-F1
#
_cell.length_a   1.000
_cell.length_b   1.000
_cell.length_c   1.000
_cell.angle_alpha   90.00
_cell.angle_beta   90.00
_cell.angle_gamma   90.00
#
_symmetry.space_group_name_H-M   'P 1'
#
loop_
_entity.id
_entity.type
_entity.pdbx_description
1 polymer ?
#
loop_
_entity_poly.entity_id
_entity_poly.type
_entity_poly.pdbx_seq_one_letter_code
_entity_poly.pdbx_strand_id
1 'polypeptide(L)'
;MSPQPKPKAPRTPPAQLVQEPQDSIDYTGTLWRVHRTAGEHVLPWNQLRTYGPLPSMRWDPHPGPSPGARSEGVLYAAADLATSLAEVYQTTRVIDTRAGTPTLTAWHPQRPLHLLDLSTTWLLRNSASTALLAAPRSVCRRWARAIYTTWPDLDGLYVPSTMTGRPNIVLWTAAADSIPMMPAFSRPLAHPLVWSITQAAAGEIGYTIL
;
A
#
# COMPACT_ATOMS: atom_id res chain seq x y z
N MET A 1 -31.19 -3.99 28.56
CA MET A 1 -30.02 -3.17 28.18
C MET A 1 -30.01 -3.03 26.67
N SER A 2 -30.14 -1.81 26.13
CA SER A 2 -29.94 -1.59 24.70
C SER A 2 -28.47 -1.82 24.34
N PRO A 3 -28.16 -2.52 23.23
CA PRO A 3 -26.77 -2.73 22.84
C PRO A 3 -26.08 -1.38 22.60
N GLN A 4 -24.90 -1.18 23.21
CA GLN A 4 -24.12 0.03 22.96
C GLN A 4 -23.60 0.07 21.52
N PRO A 5 -23.62 1.24 20.86
CA PRO A 5 -23.16 1.37 19.50
C PRO A 5 -21.64 1.14 19.43
N LYS A 6 -21.22 0.17 18.61
CA LYS A 6 -19.80 -0.08 18.32
C LYS A 6 -19.28 0.96 17.32
N PRO A 7 -18.04 1.47 17.49
CA PRO A 7 -17.46 2.41 16.54
C PRO A 7 -17.23 1.72 15.18
N LYS A 8 -17.52 2.43 14.10
CA LYS A 8 -17.30 1.94 12.72
C LYS A 8 -15.81 1.67 12.40
N ALA A 9 -14.91 2.41 13.03
CA ALA A 9 -13.46 2.21 12.94
C ALA A 9 -12.87 2.13 14.36
N PRO A 10 -12.90 0.95 15.00
CA PRO A 10 -12.39 0.77 16.35
C PRO A 10 -10.92 1.17 16.43
N ARG A 11 -10.55 1.95 17.46
CA ARG A 11 -9.16 2.38 17.66
C ARG A 11 -8.23 1.20 17.89
N THR A 12 -8.72 0.16 18.55
CA THR A 12 -8.00 -1.07 18.86
C THR A 12 -8.71 -2.22 18.13
N PRO A 13 -8.00 -3.04 17.36
CA PRO A 13 -8.57 -4.27 16.79
C PRO A 13 -9.03 -5.23 17.90
N PRO A 14 -9.96 -6.16 17.61
CA PRO A 14 -10.33 -7.19 18.57
C PRO A 14 -9.11 -8.04 18.97
N ALA A 15 -9.16 -8.64 20.17
CA ALA A 15 -8.06 -9.45 20.69
C ALA A 15 -7.74 -10.67 19.81
N GLN A 16 -8.76 -11.22 19.15
CA GLN A 16 -8.65 -12.29 18.19
C GLN A 16 -9.25 -11.82 16.86
N LEU A 17 -8.40 -11.75 15.84
CA LEU A 17 -8.86 -11.56 14.47
C LEU A 17 -9.28 -12.91 13.90
N VAL A 18 -10.34 -12.90 13.10
CA VAL A 18 -10.85 -14.08 12.40
C VAL A 18 -10.76 -13.85 10.90
N GLN A 19 -10.50 -14.92 10.16
CA GLN A 19 -10.41 -14.91 8.70
C GLN A 19 -11.02 -16.20 8.16
N GLU A 20 -11.79 -16.08 7.09
CA GLU A 20 -12.26 -17.20 6.29
C GLU A 20 -11.47 -17.25 4.97
N PRO A 21 -11.40 -18.39 4.26
CA PRO A 21 -10.64 -18.48 3.00
C PRO A 21 -11.01 -17.41 1.97
N GLN A 22 -12.30 -17.03 1.87
CA GLN A 22 -12.77 -16.00 0.94
C GLN A 22 -12.37 -14.56 1.31
N ASP A 23 -11.79 -14.34 2.48
CA ASP A 23 -11.32 -13.01 2.91
C ASP A 23 -9.95 -12.68 2.35
N SER A 24 -9.31 -13.64 1.69
CA SER A 24 -8.04 -13.44 1.02
C SER A 24 -8.13 -13.76 -0.46
N ILE A 25 -7.23 -13.13 -1.20
CA ILE A 25 -7.10 -13.30 -2.64
C ILE A 25 -5.69 -13.75 -2.98
N ASP A 26 -5.58 -14.50 -4.07
CA ASP A 26 -4.30 -14.82 -4.69
C ASP A 26 -4.08 -13.85 -5.87
N TYR A 27 -3.39 -12.75 -5.61
CA TYR A 27 -3.19 -11.67 -6.57
C TYR A 27 -2.01 -11.99 -7.51
N THR A 28 -2.27 -11.93 -8.82
CA THR A 28 -1.29 -12.19 -9.89
C THR A 28 -1.10 -11.00 -10.85
N GLY A 29 -1.77 -9.88 -10.56
CA GLY A 29 -1.76 -8.69 -11.40
C GLY A 29 -0.43 -7.96 -11.44
N THR A 30 -0.34 -6.95 -12.32
CA THR A 30 0.84 -6.08 -12.40
C THR A 30 0.87 -5.12 -11.22
N LEU A 31 2.01 -5.02 -10.56
CA LEU A 31 2.26 -4.07 -9.49
C LEU A 31 2.98 -2.84 -10.04
N TRP A 32 2.51 -1.66 -9.67
CA TRP A 32 3.04 -0.36 -10.10
C TRP A 32 3.55 0.43 -8.91
N ARG A 33 4.79 0.91 -8.98
CA ARG A 33 5.40 1.74 -7.93
C ARG A 33 6.11 2.93 -8.56
N VAL A 34 5.75 4.13 -8.10
CA VAL A 34 6.58 5.32 -8.28
C VAL A 34 7.50 5.45 -7.08
N HIS A 35 8.81 5.55 -7.33
CA HIS A 35 9.82 5.71 -6.28
C HIS A 35 10.89 6.70 -6.73
N ARG A 36 11.53 7.36 -5.76
CA ARG A 36 12.68 8.23 -6.03
C ARG A 36 13.92 7.38 -6.28
N THR A 37 14.82 7.89 -7.11
CA THR A 37 16.15 7.28 -7.36
C THR A 37 17.29 8.21 -6.96
N ALA A 38 16.99 9.45 -6.56
CA ALA A 38 17.94 10.40 -5.98
C ALA A 38 17.36 11.05 -4.70
N GLY A 39 18.25 11.42 -3.77
CA GLY A 39 17.92 12.04 -2.48
C GLY A 39 18.46 11.24 -1.27
N GLU A 40 18.14 11.71 -0.07
CA GLU A 40 18.73 11.23 1.19
C GLU A 40 18.22 9.85 1.64
N HIS A 41 16.97 9.52 1.31
CA HIS A 41 16.30 8.29 1.76
C HIS A 41 15.73 7.50 0.59
N VAL A 42 16.62 7.16 -0.36
CA VAL A 42 16.28 6.34 -1.52
C VAL A 42 16.28 4.87 -1.13
N LEU A 43 15.22 4.16 -1.50
CA LEU A 43 15.14 2.71 -1.43
C LEU A 43 15.02 2.15 -2.85
N PRO A 44 15.71 1.03 -3.16
CA PRO A 44 15.46 0.24 -4.36
C PRO A 44 13.97 -0.07 -4.54
N TRP A 45 13.56 -0.18 -5.79
CA TRP A 45 12.17 -0.43 -6.18
C TRP A 45 11.64 -1.76 -5.64
N ASN A 46 12.51 -2.74 -5.43
CA ASN A 46 12.23 -4.09 -4.93
C ASN A 46 12.54 -4.26 -3.43
N GLN A 47 13.04 -3.23 -2.75
CA GLN A 47 13.38 -3.35 -1.33
C GLN A 47 12.17 -3.01 -0.45
N LEU A 48 11.85 -3.92 0.48
CA LEU A 48 10.92 -3.67 1.57
C LEU A 48 11.57 -2.73 2.60
N ARG A 49 10.84 -1.70 3.01
CA ARG A 49 11.31 -0.73 4.01
C ARG A 49 11.28 -1.37 5.40
N THR A 50 12.41 -1.27 6.11
CA THR A 50 12.61 -1.75 7.49
C THR A 50 12.79 -0.61 8.50
N TYR A 51 12.44 0.63 8.15
CA TYR A 51 12.46 1.77 9.07
C TYR A 51 11.08 2.39 9.20
N GLY A 52 10.51 2.45 10.42
CA GLY A 52 9.19 3.03 10.67
C GLY A 52 8.60 2.72 12.05
N PRO A 53 7.30 2.96 12.26
CA PRO A 53 6.32 3.33 11.25
C PRO A 53 6.45 4.78 10.78
N LEU A 54 6.22 5.04 9.48
CA LEU A 54 6.29 6.40 8.93
C LEU A 54 4.97 7.18 9.08
N PRO A 55 4.97 8.48 9.47
CA PRO A 55 3.77 9.30 9.65
C PRO A 55 2.85 9.41 8.43
N SER A 56 3.39 9.28 7.22
CA SER A 56 2.63 9.31 5.97
C SER A 56 1.96 7.98 5.62
N MET A 57 2.44 6.86 6.15
CA MET A 57 2.02 5.51 5.75
C MET A 57 0.82 5.02 6.57
N ARG A 58 -0.19 4.45 5.91
CA ARG A 58 -1.46 4.07 6.55
C ARG A 58 -1.45 2.65 7.10
N TRP A 59 -0.92 1.72 6.33
CA TRP A 59 -0.95 0.28 6.60
C TRP A 59 0.45 -0.25 6.94
N ASP A 60 1.15 0.48 7.80
CA ASP A 60 2.51 0.16 8.23
C ASP A 60 2.45 -0.84 9.41
N PRO A 61 3.04 -2.05 9.29
CA PRO A 61 3.00 -3.06 10.35
C PRO A 61 4.08 -2.86 11.42
N HIS A 62 4.92 -1.81 11.31
CA HIS A 62 5.98 -1.55 12.28
C HIS A 62 5.40 -1.24 13.67
N PRO A 63 5.98 -1.80 14.74
CA PRO A 63 5.48 -1.64 16.10
C PRO A 63 5.74 -0.24 16.65
N GLY A 64 4.91 0.15 17.63
CA GLY A 64 5.06 1.40 18.38
C GLY A 64 4.65 2.66 17.60
N PRO A 65 4.65 3.83 18.27
CA PRO A 65 4.24 5.09 17.65
C PRO A 65 5.38 5.81 16.91
N SER A 66 6.64 5.50 17.25
CA SER A 66 7.81 6.25 16.81
C SER A 66 8.61 5.50 15.73
N PRO A 67 9.11 6.22 14.69
CA PRO A 67 10.00 5.63 13.69
C PRO A 67 11.28 5.06 14.29
N GLY A 68 11.75 3.94 13.76
CA GLY A 68 13.02 3.31 14.12
C GLY A 68 13.34 2.13 13.20
N ALA A 69 14.53 1.56 13.34
CA ALA A 69 14.91 0.34 12.62
C ALA A 69 14.07 -0.87 13.12
N ARG A 70 13.64 -1.71 12.19
CA ARG A 70 12.73 -2.85 12.37
C ARG A 70 13.21 -4.07 11.61
N SER A 71 12.77 -5.26 12.00
CA SER A 71 12.98 -6.48 11.22
C SER A 71 11.88 -6.67 10.16
N GLU A 72 10.67 -6.18 10.44
CA GLU A 72 9.54 -6.32 9.53
C GLU A 72 9.72 -5.44 8.29
N GLY A 73 9.53 -6.01 7.11
CA GLY A 73 9.56 -5.29 5.84
C GLY A 73 8.17 -4.81 5.43
N VAL A 74 8.09 -3.63 4.82
CA VAL A 74 6.86 -3.16 4.15
C VAL A 74 7.15 -2.43 2.83
N LEU A 75 6.39 -2.74 1.79
CA LEU A 75 6.46 -2.10 0.47
C LEU A 75 5.04 -1.71 0.01
N TYR A 76 4.91 -0.54 -0.59
CA TYR A 76 3.65 -0.07 -1.17
C TYR A 76 3.73 -0.06 -2.69
N ALA A 77 2.71 -0.61 -3.33
CA ALA A 77 2.53 -0.64 -4.77
C ALA A 77 1.03 -0.47 -5.09
N ALA A 78 0.67 -0.18 -6.33
CA ALA A 78 -0.73 -0.13 -6.77
C ALA A 78 -0.99 -1.18 -7.86
N ALA A 79 -2.26 -1.55 -8.05
CA ALA A 79 -2.64 -2.43 -9.15
C ALA A 79 -2.69 -1.72 -10.51
N ASP A 80 -2.59 -0.39 -10.53
CA ASP A 80 -2.60 0.42 -11.74
C ASP A 80 -1.75 1.70 -11.60
N LEU A 81 -1.35 2.26 -12.75
CA LEU A 81 -0.51 3.46 -12.84
C LEU A 81 -1.17 4.69 -12.19
N ALA A 82 -2.44 4.93 -12.49
CA ALA A 82 -3.17 6.11 -12.02
C ALA A 82 -3.26 6.13 -10.49
N THR A 83 -3.53 5.00 -9.86
CA THR A 83 -3.53 4.84 -8.40
C THR A 83 -2.13 5.03 -7.81
N SER A 84 -1.08 4.49 -8.46
CA SER A 84 0.30 4.70 -8.02
C SER A 84 0.67 6.19 -7.99
N LEU A 85 0.35 6.93 -9.06
CA LEU A 85 0.55 8.38 -9.15
C LEU A 85 -0.32 9.14 -8.14
N ALA A 86 -1.59 8.77 -7.99
CA ALA A 86 -2.51 9.42 -7.09
C ALA A 86 -2.04 9.34 -5.63
N GLU A 87 -1.52 8.18 -5.21
CA GLU A 87 -0.98 7.95 -3.87
C GLU A 87 0.32 8.71 -3.60
N VAL A 88 1.25 8.73 -4.57
CA VAL A 88 2.54 9.45 -4.42
C VAL A 88 2.34 10.96 -4.38
N TYR A 89 1.48 11.49 -5.24
CA TYR A 89 1.25 12.94 -5.38
C TYR A 89 -0.06 13.40 -4.70
N GLN A 90 -0.55 12.64 -3.71
CA GLN A 90 -1.84 12.90 -3.05
C GLN A 90 -1.96 14.29 -2.40
N THR A 91 -0.84 14.85 -1.95
CA THR A 91 -0.83 16.14 -1.24
C THR A 91 -0.87 17.31 -2.21
N THR A 92 -0.09 17.25 -3.30
CA THR A 92 0.09 18.38 -4.22
C THR A 92 -0.88 18.34 -5.39
N ARG A 93 -1.36 17.15 -5.78
CA ARG A 93 -2.13 16.93 -7.03
C ARG A 93 -1.36 17.34 -8.29
N VAL A 94 -0.04 17.45 -8.15
CA VAL A 94 0.92 17.84 -9.17
C VAL A 94 2.01 16.79 -9.21
N ILE A 95 2.14 16.15 -10.38
CA ILE A 95 3.14 15.15 -10.69
C ILE A 95 4.41 15.88 -11.14
N ASP A 96 5.32 16.10 -10.21
CA ASP A 96 6.68 16.58 -10.51
C ASP A 96 7.49 15.39 -11.02
N THR A 97 7.90 15.41 -12.29
CA THR A 97 8.65 14.29 -12.90
C THR A 97 10.17 14.40 -12.72
N ARG A 98 10.66 15.43 -12.01
CA ARG A 98 12.08 15.77 -11.93
C ARG A 98 12.63 15.66 -10.50
N ALA A 99 11.91 16.13 -9.50
CA ALA A 99 12.39 16.16 -8.12
C ALA A 99 12.68 14.75 -7.55
N GLY A 100 13.96 14.47 -7.26
CA GLY A 100 14.41 13.16 -6.78
C GLY A 100 14.42 12.07 -7.85
N THR A 101 14.35 12.45 -9.14
CA THR A 101 14.33 11.56 -10.30
C THR A 101 13.31 10.43 -10.10
N PRO A 102 12.01 10.75 -10.01
CA PRO A 102 10.97 9.77 -9.77
C PRO A 102 10.92 8.80 -10.94
N THR A 103 10.98 7.52 -10.62
CA THR A 103 11.00 6.41 -11.57
C THR A 103 9.73 5.60 -11.40
N LEU A 104 9.07 5.35 -12.52
CA LEU A 104 7.95 4.44 -12.61
C LEU A 104 8.49 3.04 -12.86
N THR A 105 8.14 2.11 -11.97
CA THR A 105 8.53 0.71 -12.06
C THR A 105 7.28 -0.17 -12.01
N ALA A 106 7.24 -1.17 -12.89
CA ALA A 106 6.21 -2.21 -12.90
C ALA A 106 6.82 -3.61 -12.95
N TRP A 107 6.17 -4.55 -12.26
CA TRP A 107 6.57 -5.95 -12.24
C TRP A 107 5.37 -6.87 -12.05
N HIS A 108 5.55 -8.13 -12.42
CA HIS A 108 4.65 -9.22 -12.05
C HIS A 108 5.28 -9.98 -10.87
N PRO A 109 4.49 -10.41 -9.87
CA PRO A 109 5.00 -11.24 -8.81
C PRO A 109 5.40 -12.63 -9.38
N GLN A 110 6.45 -13.24 -8.85
CA GLN A 110 6.98 -14.53 -9.30
C GLN A 110 6.10 -15.73 -8.89
N ARG A 111 5.22 -15.51 -7.91
CA ARG A 111 4.19 -16.43 -7.45
C ARG A 111 2.92 -15.63 -7.09
N PRO A 112 1.74 -16.24 -7.04
CA PRO A 112 0.56 -15.55 -6.51
C PRO A 112 0.83 -14.98 -5.11
N LEU A 113 0.37 -13.76 -4.90
CA LEU A 113 0.46 -13.06 -3.62
C LEU A 113 -0.80 -13.34 -2.80
N HIS A 114 -0.63 -13.95 -1.63
CA HIS A 114 -1.73 -14.23 -0.72
C HIS A 114 -2.02 -13.00 0.15
N LEU A 115 -3.04 -12.23 -0.24
CA LEU A 115 -3.35 -10.92 0.34
C LEU A 115 -4.69 -10.94 1.07
N LEU A 116 -4.75 -10.34 2.26
CA LEU A 116 -6.02 -10.08 2.94
C LEU A 116 -6.76 -8.94 2.25
N ASP A 117 -8.01 -9.17 1.84
CA ASP A 117 -8.83 -8.21 1.12
C ASP A 117 -9.73 -7.38 2.05
N LEU A 118 -9.34 -6.11 2.24
CA LEU A 118 -10.08 -5.16 3.08
C LEU A 118 -11.27 -4.50 2.37
N SER A 119 -11.57 -4.87 1.13
CA SER A 119 -12.76 -4.44 0.39
C SER A 119 -13.97 -5.34 0.65
N THR A 120 -13.76 -6.50 1.27
CA THR A 120 -14.79 -7.51 1.55
C THR A 120 -15.47 -7.31 2.92
N THR A 121 -16.27 -8.30 3.33
CA THR A 121 -16.94 -8.36 4.63
C THR A 121 -15.99 -8.71 5.80
N TRP A 122 -14.69 -8.94 5.56
CA TRP A 122 -13.71 -9.23 6.62
C TRP A 122 -13.72 -8.21 7.76
N LEU A 123 -13.82 -6.93 7.44
CA LEU A 123 -13.91 -5.86 8.44
C LEU A 123 -15.14 -6.04 9.35
N LEU A 124 -16.29 -6.40 8.79
CA LEU A 124 -17.53 -6.60 9.55
C LEU A 124 -17.40 -7.76 10.54
N ARG A 125 -16.83 -8.90 10.10
CA ARG A 125 -16.56 -10.05 10.98
C ARG A 125 -15.64 -9.67 12.14
N ASN A 126 -14.72 -8.75 11.92
CA ASN A 126 -13.78 -8.25 12.92
C ASN A 126 -14.29 -6.99 13.67
N SER A 127 -15.60 -6.74 13.67
CA SER A 127 -16.24 -5.61 14.38
C SER A 127 -15.78 -4.21 13.92
N ALA A 128 -15.33 -4.08 12.68
CA ALA A 128 -15.04 -2.82 12.01
C ALA A 128 -15.92 -2.66 10.76
N SER A 129 -15.77 -1.54 10.05
CA SER A 129 -16.38 -1.33 8.74
C SER A 129 -15.40 -0.66 7.79
N THR A 130 -15.82 -0.44 6.54
CA THR A 130 -15.05 0.28 5.51
C THR A 130 -14.61 1.68 5.94
N ALA A 131 -15.22 2.27 6.99
CA ALA A 131 -14.75 3.50 7.61
C ALA A 131 -13.30 3.39 8.12
N LEU A 132 -12.81 2.18 8.42
CA LEU A 132 -11.42 1.93 8.80
C LEU A 132 -10.43 2.38 7.73
N LEU A 133 -10.78 2.27 6.44
CA LEU A 133 -9.92 2.64 5.32
C LEU A 133 -9.56 4.13 5.35
N ALA A 134 -10.49 4.97 5.82
CA ALA A 134 -10.33 6.41 5.96
C ALA A 134 -9.98 6.87 7.39
N ALA A 135 -9.82 5.95 8.35
CA ALA A 135 -9.55 6.28 9.75
C ALA A 135 -8.21 7.03 9.93
N PRO A 136 -7.90 7.62 11.10
CA PRO A 136 -6.58 8.17 11.34
C PRO A 136 -5.48 7.15 11.06
N ARG A 137 -4.35 7.58 10.47
CA ARG A 137 -3.25 6.66 10.10
C ARG A 137 -2.75 5.82 11.28
N SER A 138 -2.75 6.38 12.50
CA SER A 138 -2.40 5.63 13.71
C SER A 138 -3.35 4.48 14.03
N VAL A 139 -4.64 4.60 13.69
CA VAL A 139 -5.62 3.50 13.79
C VAL A 139 -5.31 2.44 12.75
N CYS A 140 -5.17 2.82 11.48
CA CYS A 140 -4.87 1.88 10.40
C CYS A 140 -3.56 1.10 10.64
N ARG A 141 -2.52 1.74 11.20
CA ARG A 141 -1.27 1.07 11.59
C ARG A 141 -1.46 0.05 12.71
N ARG A 142 -2.27 0.36 13.73
CA ARG A 142 -2.59 -0.62 14.78
C ARG A 142 -3.29 -1.85 14.22
N TRP A 143 -4.17 -1.65 13.24
CA TRP A 143 -4.81 -2.75 12.52
C TRP A 143 -3.82 -3.52 11.65
N ALA A 144 -2.99 -2.84 10.85
CA ALA A 144 -1.95 -3.48 10.05
C ALA A 144 -1.00 -4.32 10.92
N ARG A 145 -0.57 -3.78 12.07
CA ARG A 145 0.25 -4.53 13.03
C ARG A 145 -0.48 -5.78 13.53
N ALA A 146 -1.73 -5.65 13.96
CA ALA A 146 -2.48 -6.78 14.49
C ALA A 146 -2.62 -7.89 13.44
N ILE A 147 -2.99 -7.54 12.21
CA ILE A 147 -3.10 -8.47 11.09
C ILE A 147 -1.74 -9.16 10.83
N TYR A 148 -0.67 -8.38 10.70
CA TYR A 148 0.69 -8.90 10.49
C TYR A 148 1.12 -9.87 11.61
N THR A 149 0.80 -9.55 12.86
CA THR A 149 1.17 -10.42 14.00
C THR A 149 0.32 -11.66 14.11
N THR A 150 -0.95 -11.61 13.67
CA THR A 150 -1.85 -12.76 13.71
C THR A 150 -1.52 -13.76 12.59
N TRP A 151 -1.18 -13.26 11.40
CA TRP A 151 -0.85 -14.09 10.24
C TRP A 151 0.47 -13.63 9.61
N PRO A 152 1.63 -14.06 10.17
CA PRO A 152 2.95 -13.63 9.69
C PRO A 152 3.28 -14.13 8.28
N ASP A 153 2.58 -15.18 7.81
CA ASP A 153 2.74 -15.76 6.48
C ASP A 153 1.92 -15.04 5.40
N LEU A 154 1.09 -14.04 5.75
CA LEU A 154 0.41 -13.21 4.76
C LEU A 154 1.42 -12.37 3.99
N ASP A 155 1.32 -12.39 2.67
CA ASP A 155 2.13 -11.55 1.80
C ASP A 155 1.79 -10.07 1.96
N GLY A 156 0.57 -9.76 2.43
CA GLY A 156 0.18 -8.40 2.76
C GLY A 156 -1.30 -8.12 2.65
N LEU A 157 -1.64 -6.90 2.20
CA LEU A 157 -3.00 -6.40 2.13
C LEU A 157 -3.37 -5.95 0.71
N TYR A 158 -4.60 -6.28 0.31
CA TYR A 158 -5.31 -5.65 -0.79
C TYR A 158 -6.29 -4.62 -0.21
N VAL A 159 -6.05 -3.34 -0.47
CA VAL A 159 -6.81 -2.25 0.15
C VAL A 159 -7.33 -1.26 -0.90
N PRO A 160 -8.61 -0.83 -0.84
CA PRO A 160 -9.06 0.28 -1.66
C PRO A 160 -8.29 1.56 -1.32
N SER A 161 -7.72 2.21 -2.33
CA SER A 161 -7.08 3.52 -2.20
C SER A 161 -8.08 4.56 -1.72
N THR A 162 -7.68 5.39 -0.76
CA THR A 162 -8.49 6.56 -0.34
C THR A 162 -8.51 7.67 -1.39
N MET A 163 -7.72 7.54 -2.46
CA MET A 163 -7.58 8.52 -3.53
C MET A 163 -8.43 8.16 -4.75
N THR A 164 -8.43 6.89 -5.14
CA THR A 164 -9.07 6.42 -6.38
C THR A 164 -10.16 5.37 -6.15
N GLY A 165 -10.27 4.80 -4.94
CA GLY A 165 -11.12 3.64 -4.65
C GLY A 165 -10.62 2.33 -5.27
N ARG A 166 -9.57 2.38 -6.10
CA ARG A 166 -8.97 1.23 -6.79
C ARG A 166 -7.92 0.55 -5.91
N PRO A 167 -7.43 -0.64 -6.29
CA PRO A 167 -6.59 -1.42 -5.41
C PRO A 167 -5.19 -0.82 -5.22
N ASN A 168 -4.84 -0.63 -3.95
CA ASN A 168 -3.50 -0.39 -3.44
C ASN A 168 -3.04 -1.68 -2.75
N ILE A 169 -1.80 -2.07 -2.99
CA ILE A 169 -1.21 -3.32 -2.52
C ILE A 169 -0.10 -2.99 -1.53
N VAL A 170 -0.21 -3.55 -0.32
CA VAL A 170 0.78 -3.37 0.73
C VAL A 170 1.44 -4.71 0.96
N LEU A 171 2.69 -4.85 0.55
CA LEU A 171 3.47 -6.09 0.71
C LEU A 171 4.25 -6.08 2.02
N TRP A 172 4.35 -7.23 2.64
CA TRP A 172 5.06 -7.48 3.90
C TRP A 172 6.19 -8.50 3.72
N THR A 173 6.91 -8.77 4.81
CA THR A 173 8.10 -9.62 4.84
C THR A 173 7.93 -10.95 4.07
N ALA A 174 6.78 -11.63 4.21
CA ALA A 174 6.52 -12.91 3.53
C ALA A 174 6.52 -12.81 2.00
N ALA A 175 6.21 -11.63 1.43
CA ALA A 175 6.18 -11.41 -0.01
C ALA A 175 7.56 -11.20 -0.64
N ALA A 176 8.65 -11.19 0.13
CA ALA A 176 9.97 -10.82 -0.38
C ALA A 176 10.45 -11.71 -1.54
N ASP A 177 10.14 -13.00 -1.49
CA ASP A 177 10.45 -14.00 -2.53
C ASP A 177 9.54 -13.90 -3.77
N SER A 178 8.44 -13.15 -3.69
CA SER A 178 7.58 -12.89 -4.85
C SER A 178 8.13 -11.79 -5.76
N ILE A 179 9.07 -10.97 -5.28
CA ILE A 179 9.57 -9.81 -6.02
C ILE A 179 10.71 -10.26 -6.93
N PRO A 180 10.59 -10.09 -8.26
CA PRO A 180 11.63 -10.54 -9.18
C PRO A 180 12.91 -9.72 -9.05
N MET A 181 14.03 -10.33 -9.47
CA MET A 181 15.33 -9.65 -9.50
C MET A 181 15.33 -8.44 -10.45
N MET A 182 14.62 -8.54 -11.57
CA MET A 182 14.48 -7.48 -12.58
C MET A 182 13.01 -7.11 -12.75
N PRO A 183 12.68 -5.81 -12.85
CA PRO A 183 11.31 -5.39 -13.12
C PRO A 183 10.97 -5.65 -14.59
N ALA A 184 9.68 -5.81 -14.88
CA ALA A 184 9.20 -5.87 -16.28
C ALA A 184 9.40 -4.52 -16.99
N PHE A 185 9.31 -3.43 -16.24
CA PHE A 185 9.48 -2.08 -16.73
C PHE A 185 10.04 -1.17 -15.62
N SER A 186 11.01 -0.31 -15.95
CA SER A 186 11.48 0.74 -15.04
C SER A 186 12.11 1.90 -15.81
N ARG A 187 11.52 3.08 -15.72
CA ARG A 187 11.99 4.30 -16.40
C ARG A 187 11.64 5.57 -15.61
N PRO A 188 12.48 6.62 -15.65
CA PRO A 188 12.15 7.93 -15.06
C PRO A 188 10.84 8.48 -15.63
N LEU A 189 10.04 9.17 -14.82
CA LEU A 189 8.80 9.81 -15.27
C LEU A 189 9.04 10.87 -16.35
N ALA A 190 10.21 11.52 -16.33
CA ALA A 190 10.63 12.49 -17.34
C ALA A 190 10.99 11.86 -18.71
N HIS A 191 11.08 10.53 -18.81
CA HIS A 191 11.37 9.86 -20.07
C HIS A 191 10.20 10.07 -21.07
N PRO A 192 10.43 10.45 -22.34
CA PRO A 192 9.36 10.86 -23.27
C PRO A 192 8.21 9.84 -23.43
N LEU A 193 8.52 8.54 -23.53
CA LEU A 193 7.49 7.50 -23.61
C LEU A 193 6.67 7.35 -22.32
N VAL A 194 7.30 7.61 -21.17
CA VAL A 194 6.64 7.53 -19.85
C VAL A 194 5.80 8.76 -19.59
N TRP A 195 6.27 9.91 -20.06
CA TRP A 195 5.54 11.17 -19.97
C TRP A 195 4.14 11.06 -20.58
N SER A 196 4.00 10.47 -21.78
CA SER A 196 2.71 10.34 -22.45
C SER A 196 1.71 9.49 -21.65
N ILE A 197 2.13 8.32 -21.13
CA ILE A 197 1.25 7.48 -20.29
C ILE A 197 0.97 8.13 -18.93
N THR A 198 1.92 8.88 -18.38
CA THR A 198 1.75 9.64 -17.13
C THR A 198 0.76 10.78 -17.33
N GLN A 199 0.80 11.47 -18.47
CA GLN A 199 -0.13 12.53 -18.81
C GLN A 199 -1.56 11.99 -18.98
N ALA A 200 -1.73 10.84 -19.65
CA ALA A 200 -3.03 10.19 -19.77
C ALA A 200 -3.61 9.80 -18.40
N ALA A 201 -2.80 9.14 -17.56
CA ALA A 201 -3.19 8.78 -16.20
C ALA A 201 -3.47 10.02 -15.32
N ALA A 202 -2.71 11.10 -15.49
CA ALA A 202 -2.93 12.37 -14.81
C ALA A 202 -4.29 12.98 -15.19
N GLY A 203 -4.62 12.99 -16.48
CA GLY A 203 -5.93 13.45 -16.97
C GLY A 203 -7.09 12.63 -16.39
N GLU A 204 -6.92 11.32 -16.26
CA GLU A 204 -7.91 10.42 -15.66
C GLU A 204 -8.19 10.74 -14.19
N ILE A 205 -7.16 11.07 -13.40
CA ILE A 205 -7.30 11.38 -11.96
C ILE A 205 -7.41 12.89 -11.67
N GLY A 206 -7.43 13.73 -12.71
CA GLY A 206 -7.51 15.18 -12.59
C GLY A 206 -6.26 15.86 -12.02
N TYR A 207 -5.07 15.29 -12.23
CA TYR A 207 -3.79 15.85 -11.76
C TYR A 207 -3.09 16.64 -12.88
N THR A 208 -2.20 17.56 -12.49
CA THR A 208 -1.32 18.28 -13.43
C THR A 208 0.08 17.67 -13.43
N ILE A 209 0.81 17.78 -14.53
CA ILE A 209 2.19 17.29 -14.67
C ILE A 209 3.17 18.44 -14.89
N LEU A 210 4.36 18.38 -14.27
CA LEU A 210 5.44 19.37 -14.36
C LEU A 210 6.78 18.74 -14.75
#